data_AF-A0A3C0ZFD8-F1
#
_entry.id   AF-A0A3C0ZFD8-F1
#
_cell.length_a   1.000
_cell.length_b   1.000
_cell.length_c   1.000
_cell.angle_alpha   90.00
_cell.angle_beta   90.00
_cell.angle_gamma   90.00
#
_symmetry.space_group_name_H-M   'P 1'
#
loop_
_entity.id
_entity.type
_entity.pdbx_description
1 polymer ?
#
loop_
_entity_poly.entity_id
_entity_poly.type
_entity_poly.pdbx_seq_one_letter_code
_entity_poly.pdbx_strand_id
1 'polypeptide(L)'
;MVAYYTNDIPVPVGPSKFGGLPGLIVMLYNESANPNYWYLKEVNYPYTGDIPVNDKYIQSLPKLSLEEFVKKDDQFNEEQMRIMYSKMPMMEGVSVEKQKVRGSVEQVYEWEHQ
;
A
#
# COMPACT_ATOMS: atom_id res chain seq x y z
N MET A 1 9.14 14.13 -2.29
CA MET A 1 9.72 12.80 -2.55
C MET A 1 10.43 12.88 -3.89
N VAL A 2 11.61 12.29 -4.02
CA VAL A 2 12.43 12.37 -5.23
C VAL A 2 12.85 10.95 -5.61
N ALA A 3 12.74 10.60 -6.90
CA ALA A 3 13.13 9.31 -7.45
C ALA A 3 14.11 9.51 -8.62
N TYR A 4 15.14 8.67 -8.66
CA TYR A 4 16.07 8.58 -9.79
C TYR A 4 15.92 7.21 -10.44
N TYR A 5 15.87 7.17 -11.76
CA TYR A 5 15.68 5.96 -12.54
C TYR A 5 16.65 5.90 -13.72
N THR A 6 16.89 4.70 -14.24
CA THR A 6 17.67 4.47 -15.46
C THR A 6 16.84 3.74 -16.50
N ASN A 7 16.98 4.14 -17.77
CA ASN A 7 16.39 3.44 -18.91
C ASN A 7 17.26 2.30 -19.44
N ASP A 8 18.51 2.18 -18.98
CA ASP A 8 19.42 1.10 -19.39
C ASP A 8 18.87 -0.27 -18.98
N ILE A 9 18.06 -0.30 -17.91
CA ILE A 9 17.24 -1.42 -17.49
C ILE A 9 15.77 -0.99 -17.62
N PRO A 10 15.11 -1.27 -18.76
CA PRO A 10 13.74 -0.80 -19.04
C PRO A 10 12.68 -1.63 -18.32
N VAL A 11 12.88 -1.84 -17.01
CA VAL A 11 11.97 -2.55 -16.12
C VAL A 11 11.39 -1.51 -15.15
N PRO A 12 10.10 -1.14 -15.27
CA PRO A 12 9.50 0.01 -14.57
C PRO A 12 9.16 -0.29 -13.11
N VAL A 13 10.13 -0.82 -12.36
CA VAL A 13 9.97 -1.29 -10.98
C VAL A 13 10.81 -0.46 -10.01
N GLY A 14 10.39 -0.45 -8.76
CA GLY A 14 11.09 0.18 -7.66
C GLY A 14 10.77 -0.51 -6.34
N PRO A 15 11.28 0.01 -5.22
CA PRO A 15 11.04 -0.58 -3.92
C PRO A 15 9.55 -0.50 -3.53
N SER A 16 9.07 -1.51 -2.80
CA SER A 16 7.69 -1.53 -2.26
C SER A 16 6.61 -1.34 -3.35
N LYS A 17 5.82 -0.27 -3.26
CA LYS A 17 4.72 0.08 -4.18
C LYS A 17 5.13 1.11 -5.24
N PHE A 18 6.40 1.49 -5.29
CA PHE A 18 6.90 2.50 -6.23
C PHE A 18 7.21 1.87 -7.59
N GLY A 19 6.68 2.46 -8.66
CA GLY A 19 6.86 2.00 -10.03
C GLY A 19 6.25 2.99 -11.02
N GLY A 20 6.18 2.61 -12.30
CA GLY A 20 5.53 3.41 -13.35
C GLY A 20 6.40 4.47 -14.04
N LEU A 21 7.68 4.57 -13.66
CA LEU A 21 8.68 5.29 -14.46
C LEU A 21 9.18 4.39 -15.60
N PRO A 22 9.68 4.94 -16.73
CA PRO A 22 10.06 4.15 -17.91
C PRO A 22 11.17 3.10 -17.70
N GLY A 23 11.88 3.14 -16.57
CA GLY A 23 12.93 2.17 -16.23
C GLY A 23 13.13 2.01 -14.72
N LEU A 24 14.17 1.26 -14.35
CA LEU A 24 14.40 0.84 -12.97
C LEU A 24 14.69 2.03 -12.05
N ILE A 25 13.94 2.13 -10.95
CA ILE A 25 14.20 3.11 -9.89
C ILE A 25 15.45 2.68 -9.12
N VAL A 26 16.52 3.46 -9.18
CA VAL A 26 17.81 3.17 -8.55
C VAL A 26 17.99 3.90 -7.22
N MET A 27 17.24 4.98 -7.00
CA MET A 27 17.25 5.73 -5.75
C MET A 27 15.87 6.34 -5.50
N LEU A 28 15.43 6.31 -4.24
CA LEU A 28 14.19 6.93 -3.79
C LEU A 28 14.40 7.49 -2.38
N TYR A 29 14.05 8.76 -2.18
CA TYR A 29 14.04 9.34 -0.84
C TYR A 29 12.95 10.39 -0.63
N ASN A 30 12.64 10.66 0.63
CA ASN A 30 11.82 11.79 1.05
C ASN A 30 12.54 12.60 2.15
N GLU A 31 12.36 13.92 2.07
CA GLU A 31 12.83 14.87 3.08
C GLU A 31 11.66 15.21 4.01
N SER A 32 11.22 14.23 4.80
CA SER A 32 10.18 14.45 5.82
C SER A 32 10.70 14.09 7.21
N ALA A 33 9.89 14.35 8.25
CA ALA A 33 10.22 14.01 9.63
C ALA A 33 10.60 12.53 9.84
N ASN A 34 10.16 11.64 8.94
CA ASN A 34 10.58 10.24 8.88
C ASN A 34 11.15 9.95 7.48
N PRO A 35 12.47 10.18 7.28
CA PRO A 35 13.09 9.95 5.99
C PRO A 35 13.22 8.45 5.71
N ASN A 36 12.69 8.03 4.58
CA ASN A 36 12.89 6.74 3.95
C ASN A 36 13.92 6.94 2.85
N TYR A 37 14.95 6.10 2.85
CA TYR A 37 16.00 6.15 1.85
C TYR A 37 16.22 4.76 1.26
N TRP A 38 16.08 4.67 -0.05
CA TRP A 38 16.31 3.45 -0.81
C TRP A 38 17.37 3.72 -1.86
N TYR A 39 18.33 2.80 -1.95
CA TYR A 39 19.42 2.85 -2.91
C TYR A 39 19.70 1.45 -3.44
N LEU A 40 19.76 1.34 -4.75
CA LEU A 40 20.09 0.10 -5.44
C LEU A 40 21.56 -0.25 -5.21
N LYS A 41 21.81 -1.39 -4.59
CA LYS A 41 23.17 -1.85 -4.29
C LYS A 41 23.77 -2.70 -5.40
N GLU A 42 22.97 -3.62 -5.95
CA GLU A 42 23.43 -4.61 -6.90
C GLU A 42 22.27 -5.02 -7.80
N VAL A 43 22.60 -5.36 -9.05
CA VAL A 43 21.69 -5.99 -10.02
C VAL A 43 22.40 -7.20 -10.58
N ASN A 44 21.77 -8.37 -10.48
CA ASN A 44 22.33 -9.64 -10.92
C ASN A 44 21.52 -10.14 -12.12
N TYR A 45 22.14 -10.21 -13.29
CA TYR A 45 21.52 -10.74 -14.50
C TYR A 45 22.53 -11.53 -15.36
N PRO A 46 22.19 -12.75 -15.81
CA PRO A 46 21.01 -13.52 -15.41
C PRO A 46 21.11 -13.96 -13.94
N TYR A 47 20.01 -13.91 -13.20
CA TYR A 47 19.96 -14.48 -11.86
C TYR A 47 19.82 -16.00 -11.96
N THR A 48 20.80 -16.73 -11.45
CA THR A 48 20.86 -18.21 -11.51
C THR A 48 20.63 -18.87 -10.15
N GLY A 49 20.31 -18.10 -9.11
CA GLY A 49 19.97 -18.63 -7.80
C GLY A 49 18.50 -19.05 -7.70
N ASP A 50 18.14 -19.65 -6.57
CA ASP A 50 16.74 -19.92 -6.25
C ASP A 50 16.06 -18.62 -5.81
N ILE A 51 14.84 -18.38 -6.31
CA ILE A 51 13.99 -17.30 -5.79
C ILE A 51 13.42 -17.81 -4.46
N PRO A 52 13.59 -17.11 -3.33
CA PRO A 52 13.17 -17.57 -2.02
C PRO A 52 11.64 -17.44 -1.84
N VAL A 53 10.87 -18.07 -2.71
CA VAL A 53 9.42 -18.19 -2.58
C VAL A 53 9.13 -19.43 -1.76
N ASN A 54 8.52 -19.24 -0.58
CA ASN A 54 8.06 -20.35 0.23
C ASN A 54 6.65 -20.76 -0.20
N ASP A 55 6.55 -21.64 -1.19
CA ASP A 55 5.28 -22.12 -1.72
C ASP A 55 4.40 -22.76 -0.64
N LYS A 56 5.00 -23.49 0.31
CA LYS A 56 4.27 -24.11 1.42
C LYS A 56 3.61 -23.05 2.30
N TYR A 57 4.34 -21.96 2.59
CA TYR A 57 3.78 -20.82 3.32
C TYR A 57 2.63 -20.18 2.55
N ILE A 58 2.83 -19.85 1.27
CA ILE A 58 1.79 -19.21 0.44
C ILE A 58 0.53 -20.08 0.37
N GLN A 59 0.69 -21.38 0.15
CA GLN A 59 -0.41 -22.34 0.09
C GLN A 59 -1.11 -22.56 1.43
N SER A 60 -0.42 -22.32 2.55
CA SER A 60 -1.01 -22.39 3.90
C SER A 60 -1.86 -21.17 4.26
N LEU A 61 -1.73 -20.06 3.51
CA LEU A 61 -2.49 -18.85 3.80
C LEU A 61 -3.98 -19.07 3.51
N PRO A 62 -4.88 -18.51 4.35
CA PRO A 62 -6.30 -18.59 4.11
C PRO A 62 -6.65 -17.89 2.79
N LYS A 63 -7.46 -18.56 1.96
CA LYS A 63 -8.06 -17.93 0.79
C LYS A 63 -9.13 -16.95 1.26
N LEU A 64 -9.15 -15.77 0.65
CA LEU A 64 -10.06 -14.69 0.98
C LEU A 64 -10.58 -14.11 -0.34
N SER A 65 -11.89 -13.95 -0.46
CA SER A 65 -12.46 -13.23 -1.60
C SER A 65 -12.18 -11.74 -1.49
N LEU A 66 -12.27 -11.01 -2.61
CA LEU A 66 -12.13 -9.55 -2.60
C LEU A 66 -13.21 -8.91 -1.70
N GLU A 67 -14.45 -9.37 -1.79
CA GLU A 67 -15.55 -8.88 -0.97
C GLU A 67 -15.28 -9.09 0.54
N GLU A 68 -14.80 -10.27 0.93
CA GLU A 68 -14.46 -10.57 2.33
C GLU A 68 -13.30 -9.71 2.83
N PHE A 69 -12.30 -9.46 1.96
CA PHE A 69 -11.19 -8.58 2.26
C PHE A 69 -11.67 -7.14 2.50
N VAL A 70 -12.48 -6.59 1.58
CA VAL A 70 -13.02 -5.23 1.69
C VAL A 70 -13.87 -5.09 2.95
N LYS A 71 -14.71 -6.06 3.28
CA LYS A 71 -15.50 -6.04 4.53
C LYS A 71 -14.62 -5.99 5.77
N LYS A 72 -13.52 -6.75 5.81
CA LYS A 72 -12.58 -6.73 6.94
C LYS A 72 -11.83 -5.40 7.04
N ASP A 73 -11.41 -4.84 5.90
CA ASP A 73 -10.73 -3.54 5.86
C ASP A 73 -11.65 -2.41 6.33
N ASP A 74 -12.90 -2.39 5.86
CA ASP A 74 -13.93 -1.44 6.30
C ASP A 74 -14.15 -1.51 7.81
N GLN A 75 -14.31 -2.73 8.36
CA GLN A 75 -14.47 -2.95 9.80
C GLN A 75 -13.27 -2.44 10.61
N PHE A 76 -12.05 -2.68 10.11
CA PHE A 76 -10.84 -2.19 10.73
C PHE A 76 -10.78 -0.66 10.73
N ASN A 77 -11.13 -0.02 9.61
CA ASN A 77 -11.15 1.44 9.49
C ASN A 77 -12.22 2.05 10.41
N GLU A 78 -13.42 1.47 10.48
CA GLU A 78 -14.48 1.89 11.39
C GLU A 78 -14.06 1.80 12.87
N GLU A 79 -13.35 0.74 13.24
CA GLU A 79 -12.77 0.56 14.58
C GLU A 79 -11.77 1.68 14.90
N GLN A 80 -10.80 1.93 14.01
CA GLN A 80 -9.80 2.97 14.20
C GLN A 80 -10.44 4.36 14.31
N MET A 81 -11.43 4.65 13.47
CA MET A 81 -12.19 5.90 13.53
C MET A 81 -12.94 6.03 14.84
N ARG A 82 -13.56 4.95 15.35
CA ARG A 82 -14.24 4.97 16.66
C ARG A 82 -13.28 5.30 17.80
N ILE A 83 -12.09 4.69 17.80
CA ILE A 83 -11.06 4.97 18.81
C ILE A 83 -10.55 6.42 18.69
N MET A 84 -10.39 6.92 17.47
CA MET A 84 -10.00 8.31 17.25
C MET A 84 -11.05 9.28 17.79
N TYR A 85 -12.33 9.05 17.47
CA TYR A 85 -13.43 9.90 17.94
C TYR A 85 -13.58 9.89 19.46
N SER A 86 -13.36 8.76 20.13
CA SER A 86 -13.45 8.70 21.60
C SER A 86 -12.36 9.51 22.31
N LYS A 87 -11.28 9.86 21.60
CA LYS A 87 -10.17 10.67 22.11
C LYS A 87 -10.21 12.12 21.64
N MET A 88 -11.16 12.48 20.79
CA MET A 88 -11.27 13.83 20.24
C MET A 88 -12.00 14.74 21.23
N PRO A 89 -11.47 15.94 21.56
CA PRO A 89 -12.14 16.86 22.46
C PRO A 89 -13.46 17.33 21.83
N MET A 90 -14.57 17.20 22.55
CA MET A 90 -15.84 17.77 22.11
C MET A 90 -15.74 19.30 22.12
N MET A 91 -15.83 19.92 20.94
CA MET A 91 -15.97 21.36 20.80
C MET A 91 -17.45 21.70 20.56
N GLU A 92 -17.99 22.62 21.34
CA GLU A 92 -19.35 23.12 21.14
C GLU A 92 -19.50 23.70 19.72
N GLY A 93 -20.58 23.31 19.03
CA GLY A 93 -20.89 23.79 17.68
C GLY A 93 -20.23 23.02 16.53
N VAL A 94 -19.40 22.00 16.80
CA VAL A 94 -18.81 21.16 15.75
C VAL A 94 -19.58 19.85 15.62
N SER A 95 -20.28 19.67 14.49
CA SER A 95 -20.87 18.39 14.10
C SER A 95 -19.91 17.62 13.18
N VAL A 96 -19.59 16.39 13.54
CA VAL A 96 -18.81 15.49 12.69
C VAL A 96 -19.76 14.65 11.84
N GLU A 97 -19.71 14.83 10.53
CA GLU A 97 -20.36 13.91 9.58
C GLU A 97 -19.46 12.70 9.33
N LYS A 98 -20.01 11.50 9.51
CA LYS A 98 -19.31 10.26 9.19
C LYS A 98 -19.50 9.97 7.71
N GLN A 99 -18.45 10.09 6.93
CA GLN A 99 -18.41 9.58 5.56
C GLN A 99 -17.52 8.34 5.50
N LYS A 100 -18.03 7.27 4.88
CA LYS A 100 -17.24 6.09 4.56
C LYS A 100 -16.36 6.43 3.37
N VAL A 101 -15.07 6.66 3.62
CA VAL A 101 -14.08 6.97 2.57
C VAL A 101 -13.07 5.83 2.54
N ARG A 102 -12.91 5.19 1.39
CA ARG A 102 -11.91 4.14 1.19
C ARG A 102 -10.64 4.76 0.59
N GLY A 103 -9.47 4.24 0.96
CA GLY A 103 -8.19 4.66 0.37
C GLY A 103 -7.90 4.04 -1.00
N SER A 104 -8.70 3.07 -1.42
CA SER A 104 -8.61 2.41 -2.73
C SER A 104 -9.15 3.27 -3.87
N VAL A 105 -8.78 2.93 -5.10
CA VAL A 105 -9.38 3.53 -6.30
C VAL A 105 -10.89 3.28 -6.32
N GLU A 106 -11.29 2.04 -6.01
CA GLU A 106 -12.70 1.67 -5.93
C GLU A 106 -13.31 2.19 -4.63
N GLN A 107 -14.37 2.99 -4.76
CA GLN A 107 -15.11 3.51 -3.61
C GLN A 107 -16.39 2.71 -3.36
N VAL A 108 -17.03 2.20 -4.42
CA VAL A 108 -18.29 1.46 -4.35
C VAL A 108 -18.20 0.24 -5.26
N TYR A 109 -18.52 -0.93 -4.73
CA TYR A 109 -18.41 -2.19 -5.49
C TYR A 109 -19.75 -2.65 -6.06
N GLU A 110 -19.73 -3.59 -7.01
CA GLU A 110 -20.97 -4.04 -7.68
C GLU A 110 -21.95 -4.71 -6.71
N TRP A 111 -21.45 -5.43 -5.70
CA TRP A 111 -22.27 -6.10 -4.68
C TRP A 111 -22.95 -5.14 -3.69
N GLU A 112 -22.58 -3.85 -3.67
CA GLU A 112 -23.20 -2.84 -2.81
C GLU A 112 -24.45 -2.20 -3.43
N HIS A 113 -24.76 -2.54 -4.69
CA HIS A 113 -25.93 -2.07 -5.44
C HIS A 113 -27.05 -3.13 -5.56
N GLN A 114 -26.90 -4.29 -4.93
CA GLN A 114 -27.91 -5.36 -4.88
C GLN A 114 -28.85 -5.17 -3.69
#